data_AF-A0A3N5UK32-F1
#
_entry.id   AF-A0A3N5UK32-F1
#
_cell.length_a   1.000
_cell.length_b   1.000
_cell.length_c   1.000
_cell.angle_alpha   90.00
_cell.angle_beta   90.00
_cell.angle_gamma   90.00
#
_symmetry.space_group_name_H-M   'P 1'
#
loop_
_entity.id
_entity.type
_entity.pdbx_description
1 polymer ?
#
loop_
_entity_poly.entity_id
_entity_poly.type
_entity_poly.pdbx_seq_one_letter_code
_entity_poly.pdbx_strand_id
1 'polypeptide(L)'
;MTTRLSNLWPTIFAVCLTIQPVFATSDARHPVPREHPRLLGSRDHLQQLAKDRAEAYRRTARIAREPGGDDYSKMISAALVCAIEQDAALGKSAVDMAMKYVRHPIKVGHVPFAHDLALCGIVYDLCHEYWTPEQRAEFHQYLSKTVDENRQSETHVFHNGWYGYKHWGIGVACYASYYENERSPAILKDLEEDLHARAAPALNLAGAGGGLAEGYYINYWLYEWLFFCEVARTCEGVDYYADAMPFFANRAVASMFEAYPGISTYNSRRPIPMGDGGGRVFGGDRDKVLSARRILVNYFRDDPNHQTVHTFNETTPQSSVGTYAYKDFLWRDPTVPQGDIGSFKLSHISTGPGYVYARSSWEEGATHFFFKWG
;
A
#
# COMPACT_ATOMS: atom_id res chain seq x y z
N MET A 1 72.67 -28.55 1.81
CA MET A 1 71.57 -29.47 1.46
C MET A 1 70.34 -29.04 2.23
N THR A 2 69.46 -28.27 1.59
CA THR A 2 68.29 -27.63 2.18
C THR A 2 67.05 -28.20 1.50
N THR A 3 66.34 -29.09 2.19
CA THR A 3 65.09 -29.72 1.76
C THR A 3 63.92 -28.75 1.91
N ARG A 4 63.30 -28.35 0.78
CA ARG A 4 62.02 -27.64 0.73
C ARG A 4 60.89 -28.64 0.83
N LEU A 5 60.07 -28.52 1.87
CA LEU A 5 58.77 -29.18 1.99
C LEU A 5 57.71 -28.28 1.32
N SER A 6 57.04 -28.82 0.31
CA SER A 6 55.90 -28.18 -0.36
C SER A 6 54.61 -28.62 0.31
N ASN A 7 53.91 -27.66 0.93
CA ASN A 7 52.59 -27.86 1.52
C ASN A 7 51.54 -27.75 0.40
N LEU A 8 50.92 -28.87 0.05
CA LEU A 8 49.71 -28.94 -0.77
C LEU A 8 48.49 -28.74 0.14
N TRP A 9 47.83 -27.58 0.03
CA TRP A 9 46.50 -27.36 0.61
C TRP A 9 45.44 -27.74 -0.44
N PRO A 10 44.39 -28.50 -0.09
CA PRO A 10 43.30 -28.78 -1.00
C PRO A 10 42.37 -27.57 -1.07
N THR A 11 42.25 -26.97 -2.25
CA THR A 11 41.26 -25.94 -2.58
C THR A 11 39.87 -26.59 -2.60
N ILE A 12 39.10 -26.43 -1.52
CA ILE A 12 37.69 -26.80 -1.48
C ILE A 12 36.91 -25.72 -2.22
N PHE A 13 36.49 -26.00 -3.46
CA PHE A 13 35.49 -25.19 -4.17
C PHE A 13 34.11 -25.48 -3.56
N ALA A 14 33.65 -24.58 -2.69
CA ALA A 14 32.25 -24.55 -2.27
C ALA A 14 31.39 -24.10 -3.46
N VAL A 15 30.69 -25.04 -4.10
CA VAL A 15 29.66 -24.74 -5.08
C VAL A 15 28.46 -24.17 -4.31
N CYS A 16 28.37 -22.85 -4.20
CA CYS A 16 27.14 -22.19 -3.80
C CYS A 16 26.08 -22.42 -4.89
N LEU A 17 25.22 -23.41 -4.71
CA LEU A 17 23.96 -23.49 -5.44
C LEU A 17 23.14 -22.26 -5.03
N THR A 18 23.16 -21.21 -5.84
CA THR A 18 22.17 -20.15 -5.76
C THR A 18 20.86 -20.74 -6.25
N ILE A 19 20.02 -21.18 -5.32
CA ILE A 19 18.61 -21.45 -5.60
C ILE A 19 18.03 -20.09 -6.01
N GLN A 20 17.93 -19.83 -7.31
CA GLN A 20 17.18 -18.68 -7.77
C GLN A 20 15.70 -18.98 -7.48
N PRO A 21 15.02 -18.16 -6.66
CA PRO A 21 13.59 -18.30 -6.48
C PRO A 21 12.93 -18.21 -7.86
N VAL A 22 12.14 -19.23 -8.20
CA VAL A 22 11.25 -19.21 -9.34
C VAL A 22 10.14 -18.23 -8.98
N PHE A 23 10.36 -16.95 -9.27
CA PHE A 23 9.27 -15.99 -9.24
C PHE A 23 8.34 -16.33 -10.40
N ALA A 24 7.04 -16.46 -10.10
CA ALA A 24 6.03 -16.64 -11.12
C ALA A 24 6.21 -15.55 -12.18
N THR A 25 6.39 -15.97 -13.44
CA THR A 25 6.42 -15.07 -14.60
C THR A 25 5.17 -14.20 -14.56
N SER A 26 5.31 -12.90 -14.81
CA SER A 26 4.25 -11.89 -14.77
C SER A 26 2.90 -12.50 -15.18
N ASP A 27 1.96 -12.51 -14.23
CA ASP A 27 0.60 -12.97 -14.50
C ASP A 27 0.11 -12.31 -15.79
N ALA A 28 -0.39 -13.15 -16.71
CA ALA A 28 -0.91 -12.67 -17.97
C ALA A 28 -2.03 -11.67 -17.66
N ARG A 29 -1.89 -10.42 -18.15
CA ARG A 29 -2.95 -9.43 -18.02
C ARG A 29 -4.28 -10.02 -18.45
N HIS A 30 -5.33 -9.68 -17.72
CA HIS A 30 -6.69 -10.04 -18.08
C HIS A 30 -7.52 -8.78 -18.35
N PRO A 31 -8.60 -8.88 -19.14
CA PRO A 31 -9.51 -7.76 -19.32
C PRO A 31 -10.07 -7.25 -17.99
N VAL A 32 -10.25 -5.93 -17.89
CA VAL A 32 -10.92 -5.32 -16.73
C VAL A 32 -12.35 -5.84 -16.62
N PRO A 33 -12.83 -6.34 -15.47
CA PRO A 33 -14.21 -6.77 -15.31
C PRO A 33 -15.20 -5.65 -15.65
N ARG A 34 -16.28 -5.98 -16.38
CA ARG A 34 -17.37 -5.03 -16.71
C ARG A 34 -18.36 -4.82 -15.57
N GLU A 35 -18.39 -5.72 -14.61
CA GLU A 35 -19.32 -5.68 -13.49
C GLU A 35 -18.74 -4.85 -12.35
N HIS A 36 -19.62 -4.31 -11.52
CA HIS A 36 -19.28 -3.64 -10.26
C HIS A 36 -19.79 -4.50 -9.09
N PRO A 37 -19.09 -4.53 -7.93
CA PRO A 37 -17.78 -3.93 -7.69
C PRO A 37 -16.64 -4.69 -8.41
N ARG A 38 -15.56 -3.99 -8.74
CA ARG A 38 -14.35 -4.59 -9.33
C ARG A 38 -13.04 -4.20 -8.64
N LEU A 39 -12.97 -3.02 -8.01
CA LEU A 39 -11.71 -2.50 -7.47
C LEU A 39 -11.07 -3.42 -6.43
N LEU A 40 -11.92 -4.01 -5.58
CA LEU A 40 -11.51 -4.88 -4.47
C LEU A 40 -12.04 -6.31 -4.65
N GLY A 41 -12.32 -6.69 -5.90
CA GLY A 41 -12.93 -7.96 -6.28
C GLY A 41 -14.45 -7.89 -6.37
N SER A 42 -15.04 -9.01 -6.80
CA SER A 42 -16.49 -9.13 -6.97
C SER A 42 -17.24 -9.03 -5.64
N ARG A 43 -18.55 -8.80 -5.71
CA ARG A 43 -19.44 -8.80 -4.54
C ARG A 43 -19.31 -10.09 -3.73
N ASP A 44 -19.32 -11.24 -4.41
CA ASP A 44 -19.18 -12.55 -3.78
C ASP A 44 -17.85 -12.70 -3.04
N HIS A 45 -16.76 -12.20 -3.62
CA HIS A 45 -15.45 -12.18 -2.98
C HIS A 45 -15.49 -11.35 -1.68
N LEU A 46 -16.04 -10.14 -1.73
CA LEU A 46 -16.15 -9.27 -0.55
C LEU A 46 -17.05 -9.86 0.54
N GLN A 47 -18.14 -10.53 0.15
CA GLN A 47 -19.02 -11.24 1.09
C GLN A 47 -18.31 -12.44 1.73
N GLN A 48 -17.49 -13.18 0.98
CA GLN A 48 -16.70 -14.26 1.53
C GLN A 48 -15.63 -13.72 2.49
N LEU A 49 -14.93 -12.65 2.10
CA LEU A 49 -13.96 -11.97 2.95
C LEU A 49 -14.57 -11.49 4.27
N ALA A 50 -15.80 -10.98 4.23
CA ALA A 50 -16.55 -10.58 5.43
C ALA A 50 -16.83 -11.74 6.39
N LYS A 51 -17.03 -12.96 5.87
CA LYS A 51 -17.16 -14.17 6.69
C LYS A 51 -15.81 -14.59 7.27
N ASP A 52 -14.80 -14.66 6.43
CA ASP A 52 -13.45 -15.10 6.81
C ASP A 52 -12.80 -14.15 7.84
N ARG A 53 -13.17 -12.87 7.79
CA ARG A 53 -12.65 -11.80 8.66
C ARG A 53 -13.74 -11.11 9.46
N ALA A 54 -14.69 -11.90 9.98
CA ALA A 54 -15.90 -11.41 10.65
C ALA A 54 -15.66 -10.36 11.75
N GLU A 55 -14.62 -10.49 12.56
CA GLU A 55 -14.34 -9.50 13.62
C GLU A 55 -13.90 -8.14 13.05
N ALA A 56 -12.97 -8.14 12.10
CA ALA A 56 -12.53 -6.91 11.45
C ALA A 56 -13.67 -6.28 10.65
N TYR A 57 -14.46 -7.10 9.96
CA TYR A 57 -15.65 -6.65 9.24
C TYR A 57 -16.68 -6.00 10.17
N ARG A 58 -17.00 -6.60 11.33
CA ARG A 58 -17.91 -5.99 12.32
C ARG A 58 -17.46 -4.59 12.75
N ARG A 59 -16.15 -4.36 12.93
CA ARG A 59 -15.63 -3.03 13.26
C ARG A 59 -15.81 -2.06 12.09
N THR A 60 -15.51 -2.47 10.86
CA THR A 60 -15.79 -1.66 9.65
C THR A 60 -17.28 -1.31 9.53
N ALA A 61 -18.17 -2.29 9.73
CA ALA A 61 -19.61 -2.09 9.66
C ALA A 61 -20.14 -1.14 10.74
N ARG A 62 -19.54 -1.16 11.92
CA ARG A 62 -19.83 -0.19 12.98
C ARG A 62 -19.45 1.23 12.54
N ILE A 63 -18.24 1.43 12.02
CA ILE A 63 -17.78 2.75 11.51
C ILE A 63 -18.67 3.25 10.38
N ALA A 64 -19.14 2.37 9.49
CA ALA A 64 -20.08 2.73 8.43
C ALA A 64 -21.42 3.27 8.95
N ARG A 65 -21.94 2.73 10.06
CA ARG A 65 -23.28 3.07 10.58
C ARG A 65 -23.28 4.16 11.64
N GLU A 66 -22.25 4.24 12.48
CA GLU A 66 -22.21 5.20 13.58
C GLU A 66 -21.88 6.62 13.12
N PRO A 67 -22.43 7.67 13.74
CA PRO A 67 -22.01 9.04 13.44
C PRO A 67 -20.56 9.27 13.87
N GLY A 68 -19.82 10.07 13.08
CA GLY A 68 -18.43 10.45 13.36
C GLY A 68 -17.40 9.80 12.42
N GLY A 69 -16.12 10.04 12.73
CA GLY A 69 -14.99 9.71 11.86
C GLY A 69 -14.71 10.79 10.81
N ASP A 70 -13.53 10.70 10.20
CA ASP A 70 -13.19 11.51 9.04
C ASP A 70 -13.85 10.96 7.76
N ASP A 71 -14.05 11.82 6.76
CA ASP A 71 -14.69 11.44 5.50
C ASP A 71 -13.95 10.28 4.81
N TYR A 72 -12.62 10.23 4.92
CA TYR A 72 -11.80 9.19 4.30
C TYR A 72 -12.20 7.79 4.77
N SER A 73 -12.16 7.57 6.08
CA SER A 73 -12.51 6.29 6.69
C SER A 73 -13.99 5.98 6.60
N LYS A 74 -14.85 7.01 6.69
CA LYS A 74 -16.30 6.87 6.61
C LYS A 74 -16.76 6.45 5.22
N MET A 75 -16.26 7.09 4.16
CA MET A 75 -16.61 6.76 2.78
C MET A 75 -16.20 5.33 2.42
N ILE A 76 -14.96 4.93 2.73
CA ILE A 76 -14.49 3.56 2.44
C ILE A 76 -15.31 2.52 3.22
N SER A 77 -15.56 2.75 4.50
CA SER A 77 -16.32 1.80 5.33
C SER A 77 -17.77 1.68 4.87
N ALA A 78 -18.44 2.80 4.59
CA ALA A 78 -19.81 2.81 4.09
C ALA A 78 -19.93 2.12 2.72
N ALA A 79 -18.98 2.38 1.82
CA ALA A 79 -18.94 1.77 0.50
C ALA A 79 -18.73 0.25 0.56
N LEU A 80 -17.81 -0.23 1.39
CA LEU A 80 -17.60 -1.67 1.61
C LEU A 80 -18.85 -2.35 2.18
N VAL A 81 -19.49 -1.77 3.18
CA VAL A 81 -20.69 -2.35 3.81
C VAL A 81 -21.86 -2.36 2.85
N CYS A 82 -22.04 -1.28 2.08
CA CYS A 82 -22.99 -1.22 0.99
C CYS A 82 -22.77 -2.36 -0.02
N ALA A 83 -21.54 -2.54 -0.51
CA ALA A 83 -21.23 -3.60 -1.48
C ALA A 83 -21.48 -5.01 -0.91
N ILE A 84 -21.16 -5.25 0.36
CA ILE A 84 -21.26 -6.56 1.01
C ILE A 84 -22.71 -6.91 1.38
N GLU A 85 -23.43 -5.97 1.98
CA GLU A 85 -24.77 -6.20 2.54
C GLU A 85 -25.90 -5.73 1.63
N GLN A 86 -25.60 -4.99 0.57
CA GLN A 86 -26.58 -4.31 -0.29
C GLN A 86 -27.44 -3.29 0.49
N ASP A 87 -26.84 -2.61 1.46
CA ASP A 87 -27.51 -1.56 2.24
C ASP A 87 -27.68 -0.28 1.40
N ALA A 88 -28.88 -0.11 0.83
CA ALA A 88 -29.22 1.02 -0.02
C ALA A 88 -29.15 2.38 0.68
N ALA A 89 -29.39 2.44 2.00
CA ALA A 89 -29.34 3.70 2.73
C ALA A 89 -27.88 4.15 2.90
N LEU A 90 -26.99 3.22 3.28
CA LEU A 90 -25.54 3.48 3.33
C LEU A 90 -24.98 3.79 1.94
N GLY A 91 -25.42 3.07 0.90
CA GLY A 91 -25.04 3.32 -0.49
C GLY A 91 -25.33 4.76 -0.91
N LYS A 92 -26.59 5.20 -0.77
CA LYS A 92 -27.00 6.59 -1.08
C LYS A 92 -26.25 7.62 -0.25
N SER A 93 -26.07 7.37 1.05
CA SER A 93 -25.31 8.28 1.91
C SER A 93 -23.85 8.40 1.49
N ALA A 94 -23.21 7.31 1.06
CA ALA A 94 -21.86 7.34 0.53
C ALA A 94 -21.78 8.13 -0.79
N VAL A 95 -22.75 7.93 -1.69
CA VAL A 95 -22.87 8.73 -2.93
C VAL A 95 -23.01 10.22 -2.59
N ASP A 96 -23.85 10.60 -1.63
CA ASP A 96 -24.01 12.00 -1.23
C ASP A 96 -22.71 12.60 -0.68
N MET A 97 -21.90 11.84 0.05
CA MET A 97 -20.56 12.28 0.48
C MET A 97 -19.63 12.47 -0.71
N ALA A 98 -19.58 11.53 -1.65
CA ALA A 98 -18.76 11.64 -2.86
C ALA A 98 -19.17 12.85 -3.71
N MET A 99 -20.48 13.08 -3.88
CA MET A 99 -21.01 14.18 -4.68
C MET A 99 -20.67 15.56 -4.10
N LYS A 100 -20.38 15.69 -2.79
CA LYS A 100 -19.83 16.93 -2.22
C LYS A 100 -18.48 17.27 -2.85
N TYR A 101 -17.59 16.29 -2.97
CA TYR A 101 -16.27 16.50 -3.59
C TYR A 101 -16.37 16.71 -5.10
N VAL A 102 -17.19 15.91 -5.80
CA VAL A 102 -17.39 16.02 -7.25
C VAL A 102 -17.86 17.42 -7.66
N ARG A 103 -18.69 18.06 -6.84
CA ARG A 103 -19.25 19.39 -7.10
C ARG A 103 -18.40 20.54 -6.56
N HIS A 104 -17.34 20.26 -5.81
CA HIS A 104 -16.43 21.29 -5.33
C HIS A 104 -15.51 21.78 -6.46
N PRO A 105 -14.94 23.00 -6.32
CA PRO A 105 -13.91 23.48 -7.23
C PRO A 105 -12.73 22.49 -7.30
N ILE A 106 -12.16 22.35 -8.50
CA ILE A 106 -10.99 21.49 -8.71
C ILE A 106 -9.84 22.01 -7.86
N LYS A 107 -9.35 21.15 -6.97
CA LYS A 107 -8.14 21.37 -6.20
C LYS A 107 -6.92 21.16 -7.11
N VAL A 108 -5.92 22.02 -7.00
CA VAL A 108 -4.71 21.99 -7.84
C VAL A 108 -3.42 22.06 -7.02
N GLY A 109 -2.32 21.58 -7.60
CA GLY A 109 -0.98 21.67 -7.00
C GLY A 109 -0.83 20.82 -5.74
N HIS A 110 -0.34 21.43 -4.66
CA HIS A 110 -0.09 20.75 -3.37
C HIS A 110 -1.36 20.51 -2.53
N VAL A 111 -2.55 20.88 -3.04
CA VAL A 111 -3.81 20.62 -2.34
C VAL A 111 -4.21 19.15 -2.55
N PRO A 112 -4.62 18.37 -1.53
CA PRO A 112 -4.82 16.91 -1.64
C PRO A 112 -6.01 16.42 -2.50
N PHE A 113 -6.09 16.82 -3.76
CA PHE A 113 -7.20 16.47 -4.69
C PHE A 113 -7.35 14.97 -4.91
N ALA A 114 -6.27 14.22 -4.81
CA ALA A 114 -6.26 12.82 -5.15
C ALA A 114 -6.88 11.92 -4.09
N HIS A 115 -6.87 12.34 -2.83
CA HIS A 115 -7.65 11.65 -1.81
C HIS A 115 -9.14 11.76 -2.12
N ASP A 116 -9.63 12.96 -2.45
CA ASP A 116 -11.02 13.16 -2.87
C ASP A 116 -11.35 12.28 -4.09
N LEU A 117 -10.47 12.26 -5.10
CA LEU A 117 -10.68 11.51 -6.33
C LEU A 117 -10.74 9.99 -6.10
N ALA A 118 -9.78 9.43 -5.32
CA ALA A 118 -9.77 8.02 -4.98
C ALA A 118 -11.01 7.60 -4.17
N LEU A 119 -11.39 8.42 -3.18
CA LEU A 119 -12.58 8.15 -2.35
C LEU A 119 -13.85 8.17 -3.20
N CYS A 120 -13.99 9.13 -4.11
CA CYS A 120 -15.09 9.15 -5.07
C CYS A 120 -15.07 7.92 -5.99
N GLY A 121 -13.89 7.50 -6.48
CA GLY A 121 -13.74 6.27 -7.27
C GLY A 121 -14.15 4.99 -6.51
N ILE A 122 -13.74 4.86 -5.25
CA ILE A 122 -14.13 3.73 -4.39
C ILE A 122 -15.65 3.71 -4.18
N VAL A 123 -16.26 4.85 -3.88
CA VAL A 123 -17.73 4.94 -3.75
C VAL A 123 -18.44 4.70 -5.09
N TYR A 124 -17.86 5.16 -6.20
CA TYR A 124 -18.39 4.94 -7.54
C TYR A 124 -18.50 3.45 -7.86
N ASP A 125 -17.43 2.69 -7.59
CA ASP A 125 -17.39 1.26 -7.86
C ASP A 125 -18.25 0.45 -6.89
N LEU A 126 -18.05 0.63 -5.59
CA LEU A 126 -18.68 -0.22 -4.57
C LEU A 126 -20.17 0.10 -4.36
N CYS A 127 -20.61 1.32 -4.68
CA CYS A 127 -22.01 1.75 -4.57
C CYS A 127 -22.65 2.01 -5.94
N HIS A 128 -22.11 1.47 -7.04
CA HIS A 128 -22.47 1.86 -8.41
C HIS A 128 -23.98 1.90 -8.69
N GLU A 129 -24.74 0.92 -8.19
CA GLU A 129 -26.19 0.82 -8.37
C GLU A 129 -27.01 1.97 -7.76
N TYR A 130 -26.41 2.75 -6.86
CA TYR A 130 -27.05 3.89 -6.19
C TYR A 130 -26.73 5.24 -6.82
N TRP A 131 -25.86 5.28 -7.83
CA TRP A 131 -25.57 6.51 -8.58
C TRP A 131 -26.61 6.70 -9.70
N THR A 132 -27.20 7.89 -9.79
CA THR A 132 -28.02 8.23 -10.96
C THR A 132 -27.13 8.41 -12.21
N PRO A 133 -27.67 8.24 -13.43
CA PRO A 133 -26.92 8.53 -14.66
C PRO A 133 -26.27 9.92 -14.67
N GLU A 134 -26.97 10.93 -14.15
CA GLU A 134 -26.49 12.32 -14.07
C GLU A 134 -25.31 12.45 -13.11
N GLN A 135 -25.40 11.84 -11.91
CA GLN A 135 -24.30 11.83 -10.95
C GLN A 135 -23.06 11.11 -11.51
N ARG A 136 -23.26 10.02 -12.27
CA ARG A 136 -22.15 9.32 -12.94
C ARG A 136 -21.47 10.22 -13.96
N ALA A 137 -22.23 10.93 -14.78
CA ALA A 137 -21.69 11.89 -15.74
C ALA A 137 -20.94 13.06 -15.05
N GLU A 138 -21.48 13.59 -13.94
CA GLU A 138 -20.80 14.61 -13.12
C GLU A 138 -19.45 14.09 -12.59
N PHE A 139 -19.40 12.86 -12.08
CA PHE A 139 -18.15 12.25 -11.63
C PHE A 139 -17.13 12.07 -12.76
N HIS A 140 -17.54 11.62 -13.93
CA HIS A 140 -16.64 11.46 -15.08
C HIS A 140 -16.05 12.80 -15.54
N GLN A 141 -16.87 13.86 -15.53
CA GLN A 141 -16.42 15.22 -15.82
C GLN A 141 -15.43 15.72 -14.75
N TYR A 142 -15.73 15.49 -13.47
CA TYR A 142 -14.86 15.84 -12.36
C TYR A 142 -13.50 15.13 -12.43
N LEU A 143 -13.49 13.81 -12.66
CA LEU A 143 -12.27 13.03 -12.87
C LEU A 143 -11.44 13.58 -14.02
N SER A 144 -12.07 13.75 -15.19
CA SER A 144 -11.42 14.24 -16.41
C SER A 144 -10.79 15.61 -16.20
N LYS A 145 -11.54 16.56 -15.61
CA LYS A 145 -11.04 17.90 -15.33
C LYS A 145 -9.94 17.91 -14.27
N THR A 146 -10.05 17.08 -13.24
CA THR A 146 -9.03 16.96 -12.18
C THR A 146 -7.70 16.48 -12.78
N VAL A 147 -7.74 15.52 -13.70
CA VAL A 147 -6.57 15.02 -14.43
C VAL A 147 -5.94 16.13 -15.27
N ASP A 148 -6.76 16.85 -16.05
CA ASP A 148 -6.27 17.91 -16.96
C ASP A 148 -5.58 19.04 -16.19
N GLU A 149 -6.19 19.53 -15.11
CA GLU A 149 -5.66 20.63 -14.29
C GLU A 149 -4.41 20.23 -13.48
N ASN A 150 -4.19 18.92 -13.24
CA ASN A 150 -3.09 18.43 -12.40
C ASN A 150 -2.05 17.60 -13.13
N ARG A 151 -2.09 17.51 -14.46
CA ARG A 151 -1.14 16.70 -15.26
C ARG A 151 0.33 17.05 -14.96
N GLN A 152 0.61 18.31 -14.67
CA GLN A 152 1.95 18.84 -14.40
C GLN A 152 2.22 19.14 -12.92
N SER A 153 1.30 18.75 -12.02
CA SER A 153 1.50 18.90 -10.58
C SER A 153 2.42 17.80 -10.06
N GLU A 154 3.34 18.17 -9.16
CA GLU A 154 4.26 17.24 -8.47
C GLU A 154 4.95 16.26 -9.40
N THR A 155 5.61 16.76 -10.45
CA THR A 155 6.21 15.88 -11.45
C THR A 155 7.37 15.07 -10.88
N HIS A 156 7.99 15.44 -9.76
CA HIS A 156 9.16 14.74 -9.22
C HIS A 156 8.79 13.39 -8.59
N VAL A 157 9.40 12.29 -9.06
CA VAL A 157 9.16 10.91 -8.57
C VAL A 157 9.68 10.63 -7.16
N PHE A 158 10.27 11.63 -6.48
CA PHE A 158 10.55 11.49 -5.05
C PHE A 158 9.49 12.14 -4.20
N HIS A 159 8.77 13.14 -4.74
CA HIS A 159 7.75 13.84 -4.00
C HIS A 159 6.59 12.89 -3.68
N ASN A 160 6.27 12.75 -2.39
CA ASN A 160 5.13 11.95 -1.91
C ASN A 160 3.81 12.24 -2.64
N GLY A 161 3.60 13.50 -3.01
CA GLY A 161 2.45 13.94 -3.80
C GLY A 161 2.35 13.20 -5.14
N TRP A 162 3.46 12.89 -5.83
CA TRP A 162 3.42 12.17 -7.11
C TRP A 162 2.71 10.80 -6.96
N TYR A 163 3.12 9.99 -5.98
CA TYR A 163 2.57 8.66 -5.73
C TYR A 163 1.12 8.71 -5.27
N GLY A 164 0.82 9.60 -4.32
CA GLY A 164 -0.53 9.80 -3.80
C GLY A 164 -1.48 10.44 -4.82
N TYR A 165 -0.96 11.23 -5.75
CA TYR A 165 -1.80 11.96 -6.71
C TYR A 165 -2.19 11.14 -7.91
N LYS A 166 -1.17 10.62 -8.59
CA LYS A 166 -1.34 9.98 -9.88
C LYS A 166 -1.93 8.59 -9.73
N HIS A 167 -1.36 7.78 -8.85
CA HIS A 167 -1.70 6.37 -8.85
C HIS A 167 -2.86 6.08 -7.91
N TRP A 168 -2.78 6.60 -6.67
CA TRP A 168 -3.90 6.50 -5.75
C TRP A 168 -5.15 7.23 -6.23
N GLY A 169 -5.06 8.54 -6.53
CA GLY A 169 -6.22 9.31 -6.98
C GLY A 169 -6.72 8.91 -8.35
N ILE A 170 -5.91 9.21 -9.38
CA ILE A 170 -6.34 9.07 -10.78
C ILE A 170 -6.49 7.60 -11.15
N GLY A 171 -5.52 6.75 -10.78
CA GLY A 171 -5.53 5.33 -11.12
C GLY A 171 -6.77 4.60 -10.59
N VAL A 172 -7.09 4.74 -9.29
CA VAL A 172 -8.27 4.11 -8.68
C VAL A 172 -9.56 4.58 -9.34
N ALA A 173 -9.71 5.90 -9.55
CA ALA A 173 -10.91 6.45 -10.19
C ALA A 173 -11.07 6.04 -11.67
N CYS A 174 -9.97 5.86 -12.40
CA CYS A 174 -10.02 5.38 -13.77
C CYS A 174 -10.42 3.90 -13.84
N TYR A 175 -9.89 3.03 -12.97
CA TYR A 175 -10.35 1.64 -12.90
C TYR A 175 -11.84 1.55 -12.51
N ALA A 176 -12.28 2.41 -11.59
CA ALA A 176 -13.68 2.48 -11.16
C ALA A 176 -14.63 2.88 -12.29
N SER A 177 -14.17 3.62 -13.28
CA SER A 177 -14.99 4.14 -14.40
C SER A 177 -14.51 3.64 -15.76
N TYR A 178 -13.83 2.49 -15.78
CA TYR A 178 -13.05 2.03 -16.94
C TYR A 178 -13.86 1.94 -18.23
N TYR A 179 -15.13 1.51 -18.15
CA TYR A 179 -16.00 1.36 -19.31
C TYR A 179 -17.00 2.50 -19.47
N GLU A 180 -17.23 3.25 -18.41
CA GLU A 180 -18.25 4.29 -18.31
C GLU A 180 -17.69 5.68 -18.67
N ASN A 181 -16.40 5.91 -18.45
CA ASN A 181 -15.69 7.10 -18.89
C ASN A 181 -14.72 6.74 -20.02
N GLU A 182 -15.00 7.22 -21.23
CA GLU A 182 -14.22 6.94 -22.44
C GLU A 182 -12.74 7.31 -22.33
N ARG A 183 -12.38 8.24 -21.44
CA ARG A 183 -10.98 8.66 -21.21
C ARG A 183 -10.20 7.73 -20.27
N SER A 184 -10.87 6.96 -19.42
CA SER A 184 -10.22 6.19 -18.34
C SER A 184 -9.14 5.21 -18.85
N PRO A 185 -9.36 4.42 -19.92
CA PRO A 185 -8.32 3.53 -20.44
C PRO A 185 -7.07 4.27 -20.92
N ALA A 186 -7.23 5.41 -21.61
CA ALA A 186 -6.12 6.20 -22.09
C ALA A 186 -5.33 6.85 -20.94
N ILE A 187 -6.03 7.34 -19.90
CA ILE A 187 -5.39 7.92 -18.72
C ILE A 187 -4.59 6.84 -17.95
N LEU A 188 -5.13 5.64 -17.78
CA LEU A 188 -4.41 4.52 -17.15
C LEU A 188 -3.15 4.14 -17.93
N LYS A 189 -3.23 4.12 -19.26
CA LYS A 189 -2.08 3.90 -20.12
C LYS A 189 -0.99 4.96 -19.92
N ASP A 190 -1.36 6.25 -19.92
CA ASP A 190 -0.43 7.35 -19.66
C ASP A 190 0.23 7.23 -18.26
N LEU A 191 -0.55 6.84 -17.24
CA LEU A 191 -0.03 6.61 -15.88
C LEU A 191 0.97 5.45 -15.83
N GLU A 192 0.66 4.35 -16.51
CA GLU A 192 1.53 3.20 -16.61
C GLU A 192 2.85 3.57 -17.33
N GLU A 193 2.78 4.30 -18.44
CA GLU A 193 3.97 4.78 -19.16
C GLU A 193 4.84 5.69 -18.27
N ASP A 194 4.24 6.61 -17.49
CA ASP A 194 4.97 7.48 -16.55
C ASP A 194 5.63 6.68 -15.40
N LEU A 195 4.97 5.62 -14.92
CA LEU A 195 5.52 4.70 -13.90
C LEU A 195 6.76 3.99 -14.44
N HIS A 196 6.63 3.32 -15.59
CA HIS A 196 7.72 2.54 -16.20
C HIS A 196 8.90 3.42 -16.59
N ALA A 197 8.64 4.60 -17.14
CA ALA A 197 9.69 5.50 -17.59
C ALA A 197 10.43 6.19 -16.43
N ARG A 198 9.80 6.32 -15.25
CA ARG A 198 10.32 7.23 -14.20
C ARG A 198 10.29 6.66 -12.80
N ALA A 199 9.13 6.24 -12.31
CA ALA A 199 8.99 5.84 -10.90
C ALA A 199 9.63 4.50 -10.61
N ALA A 200 9.41 3.49 -11.45
CA ALA A 200 10.03 2.18 -11.27
C ALA A 200 11.57 2.26 -11.33
N PRO A 201 12.21 2.94 -12.31
CA PRO A 201 13.65 3.19 -12.30
C PRO A 201 14.14 3.92 -11.05
N ALA A 202 13.41 4.94 -10.58
CA ALA A 202 13.78 5.69 -9.39
C ALA A 202 13.72 4.84 -8.12
N LEU A 203 12.68 4.02 -7.95
CA LEU A 203 12.55 3.08 -6.84
C LEU A 203 13.60 1.96 -6.92
N ASN A 204 13.92 1.47 -8.11
CA ASN A 204 14.98 0.48 -8.30
C ASN A 204 16.35 1.00 -7.87
N LEU A 205 16.65 2.27 -8.16
CA LEU A 205 17.93 2.86 -7.83
C LEU A 205 17.95 3.39 -6.39
N ALA A 206 17.12 4.37 -6.09
CA ALA A 206 17.13 5.12 -4.83
C ALA A 206 16.30 4.46 -3.73
N GLY A 207 15.45 3.50 -4.08
CA GLY A 207 14.68 2.68 -3.13
C GLY A 207 15.26 1.29 -2.88
N ALA A 208 16.40 0.92 -3.50
CA ALA A 208 16.99 -0.40 -3.32
C ALA A 208 17.17 -0.76 -1.84
N GLY A 209 16.75 -1.97 -1.46
CA GLY A 209 16.72 -2.40 -0.06
C GLY A 209 15.58 -1.76 0.75
N GLY A 210 14.54 -1.25 0.07
CA GLY A 210 13.27 -0.87 0.66
C GLY A 210 13.22 0.53 1.27
N GLY A 211 14.32 1.20 1.57
CA GLY A 211 14.27 2.56 2.11
C GLY A 211 13.75 3.60 1.11
N LEU A 212 13.38 4.79 1.56
CA LEU A 212 13.03 5.93 0.68
C LEU A 212 13.87 7.15 1.05
N ALA A 213 14.44 7.82 0.04
CA ALA A 213 15.33 8.96 0.23
C ALA A 213 14.69 10.15 1.00
N GLU A 214 13.39 10.38 0.83
CA GLU A 214 12.64 11.41 1.58
C GLU A 214 12.41 11.04 3.06
N GLY A 215 12.84 9.86 3.49
CA GLY A 215 12.70 9.39 4.86
C GLY A 215 11.24 9.15 5.23
N TYR A 216 10.77 9.86 6.26
CA TYR A 216 9.48 9.62 6.90
C TYR A 216 8.28 9.76 5.97
N TYR A 217 8.40 10.55 4.89
CA TYR A 217 7.28 10.79 3.97
C TYR A 217 6.73 9.50 3.35
N ILE A 218 7.53 8.42 3.27
CA ILE A 218 7.06 7.09 2.85
C ILE A 218 5.82 6.62 3.64
N ASN A 219 5.71 7.01 4.91
CA ASN A 219 4.62 6.63 5.79
C ASN A 219 3.29 7.31 5.44
N TYR A 220 3.33 8.38 4.65
CA TYR A 220 2.13 9.14 4.26
C TYR A 220 1.47 8.63 2.99
N TRP A 221 2.24 8.08 2.04
CA TRP A 221 1.78 7.76 0.69
C TRP A 221 1.88 6.28 0.31
N LEU A 222 2.76 5.50 0.95
CA LEU A 222 3.01 4.13 0.52
C LEU A 222 1.75 3.25 0.61
N TYR A 223 0.93 3.44 1.64
CA TYR A 223 -0.33 2.71 1.76
C TYR A 223 -1.24 2.95 0.55
N GLU A 224 -1.46 4.21 0.20
CA GLU A 224 -2.26 4.63 -0.93
C GLU A 224 -1.72 4.08 -2.26
N TRP A 225 -0.40 4.13 -2.44
CA TRP A 225 0.26 3.54 -3.60
C TRP A 225 0.02 2.03 -3.71
N LEU A 226 0.25 1.30 -2.61
CA LEU A 226 0.08 -0.14 -2.57
C LEU A 226 -1.38 -0.54 -2.77
N PHE A 227 -2.33 0.25 -2.27
CA PHE A 227 -3.75 0.04 -2.56
C PHE A 227 -4.01 0.13 -4.06
N PHE A 228 -3.49 1.14 -4.76
CA PHE A 228 -3.62 1.22 -6.21
C PHE A 228 -3.00 0.01 -6.91
N CYS A 229 -1.83 -0.47 -6.46
CA CYS A 229 -1.21 -1.67 -7.02
C CYS A 229 -2.13 -2.89 -6.88
N GLU A 230 -2.75 -3.07 -5.72
CA GLU A 230 -3.71 -4.17 -5.49
C GLU A 230 -4.97 -4.02 -6.35
N VAL A 231 -5.46 -2.79 -6.56
CA VAL A 231 -6.56 -2.52 -7.50
C VAL A 231 -6.16 -2.90 -8.93
N ALA A 232 -4.97 -2.53 -9.38
CA ALA A 232 -4.48 -2.85 -10.73
C ALA A 232 -4.30 -4.36 -10.94
N ARG A 233 -3.75 -5.06 -9.93
CA ARG A 233 -3.66 -6.52 -9.92
C ARG A 233 -5.04 -7.17 -9.99
N THR A 234 -5.99 -6.69 -9.19
CA THR A 234 -7.36 -7.24 -9.14
C THR A 234 -8.14 -6.99 -10.41
N CYS A 235 -8.02 -5.79 -10.99
CA CYS A 235 -8.77 -5.38 -12.17
C CYS A 235 -8.16 -5.91 -13.46
N GLU A 236 -6.85 -5.86 -13.65
CA GLU A 236 -6.21 -6.12 -14.96
C GLU A 236 -5.06 -7.15 -14.87
N GLY A 237 -4.72 -7.64 -13.67
CA GLY A 237 -3.57 -8.53 -13.49
C GLY A 237 -2.23 -7.82 -13.61
N VAL A 238 -2.20 -6.49 -13.52
CA VAL A 238 -0.95 -5.70 -13.67
C VAL A 238 -0.16 -5.72 -12.37
N ASP A 239 1.05 -6.29 -12.42
CA ASP A 239 1.93 -6.44 -11.26
C ASP A 239 3.01 -5.34 -11.18
N TYR A 240 2.65 -4.17 -10.65
CA TYR A 240 3.59 -3.07 -10.47
C TYR A 240 4.68 -3.35 -9.42
N TYR A 241 4.56 -4.40 -8.61
CA TYR A 241 5.62 -4.77 -7.67
C TYR A 241 6.84 -5.34 -8.41
N ALA A 242 6.60 -6.06 -9.50
CA ALA A 242 7.63 -6.66 -10.33
C ALA A 242 8.56 -5.60 -10.96
N ASP A 243 8.03 -4.40 -11.24
CA ASP A 243 8.78 -3.32 -11.89
C ASP A 243 9.85 -2.69 -10.99
N ALA A 244 9.69 -2.80 -9.66
CA ALA A 244 10.64 -2.24 -8.70
C ALA A 244 10.99 -3.22 -7.55
N MET A 245 11.26 -4.48 -7.92
CA MET A 245 11.53 -5.57 -6.97
C MET A 245 12.58 -5.27 -5.88
N PRO A 246 13.77 -4.70 -6.18
CA PRO A 246 14.73 -4.26 -5.16
C PRO A 246 14.14 -3.39 -4.03
N PHE A 247 13.12 -2.59 -4.33
CA PHE A 247 12.38 -1.81 -3.35
C PHE A 247 11.29 -2.66 -2.67
N PHE A 248 10.31 -3.18 -3.42
CA PHE A 248 9.13 -3.81 -2.85
C PHE A 248 9.45 -5.08 -2.05
N ALA A 249 10.38 -5.92 -2.52
CA ALA A 249 10.80 -7.14 -1.82
C ALA A 249 11.50 -6.88 -0.47
N ASN A 250 12.00 -5.66 -0.26
CA ASN A 250 12.69 -5.29 0.98
C ASN A 250 11.88 -4.31 1.83
N ARG A 251 10.85 -3.67 1.27
CA ARG A 251 10.15 -2.56 1.90
C ARG A 251 9.49 -2.94 3.22
N ALA A 252 8.84 -4.11 3.28
CA ALA A 252 8.20 -4.58 4.51
C ALA A 252 9.24 -4.87 5.61
N VAL A 253 10.39 -5.43 5.22
CA VAL A 253 11.53 -5.70 6.12
C VAL A 253 12.14 -4.39 6.63
N ALA A 254 12.46 -3.44 5.73
CA ALA A 254 12.96 -2.12 6.12
C ALA A 254 11.99 -1.40 7.07
N SER A 255 10.69 -1.41 6.76
CA SER A 255 9.65 -0.85 7.61
C SER A 255 9.56 -1.48 9.01
N MET A 256 9.90 -2.76 9.15
CA MET A 256 9.99 -3.42 10.45
C MET A 256 11.19 -2.90 11.27
N PHE A 257 12.33 -2.63 10.62
CA PHE A 257 13.52 -2.01 11.24
C PHE A 257 13.34 -0.52 11.56
N GLU A 258 12.45 0.17 10.86
CA GLU A 258 12.12 1.57 11.09
C GLU A 258 11.21 1.81 12.31
N ALA A 259 10.81 0.76 13.03
CA ALA A 259 10.05 0.87 14.27
C ALA A 259 10.97 0.78 15.51
N TYR A 260 10.82 1.71 16.45
CA TYR A 260 11.53 1.61 17.73
C TYR A 260 11.09 0.37 18.53
N PRO A 261 12.03 -0.34 19.18
CA PRO A 261 11.68 -1.33 20.20
C PRO A 261 11.11 -0.63 21.44
N GLY A 262 10.03 -1.17 22.00
CA GLY A 262 9.45 -0.77 23.29
C GLY A 262 8.68 0.56 23.28
N ILE A 263 8.73 1.33 22.20
CA ILE A 263 8.09 2.65 22.13
C ILE A 263 6.81 2.55 21.30
N SER A 264 5.67 2.61 21.98
CA SER A 264 4.35 2.57 21.35
C SER A 264 3.37 3.58 21.96
N THR A 265 2.29 3.84 21.24
CA THR A 265 1.15 4.65 21.70
C THR A 265 -0.11 4.04 21.11
N TYR A 266 -1.12 3.78 21.94
CA TYR A 266 -2.36 3.10 21.52
C TYR A 266 -2.12 1.77 20.79
N ASN A 267 -1.13 0.99 21.23
CA ASN A 267 -0.66 -0.25 20.59
C ASN A 267 -0.01 -0.08 19.20
N SER A 268 0.15 1.14 18.71
CA SER A 268 0.92 1.43 17.51
C SER A 268 2.37 1.72 17.85
N ARG A 269 3.28 1.01 17.19
CA ARG A 269 4.72 1.26 17.28
C ARG A 269 5.10 2.63 16.74
N ARG A 270 6.06 3.27 17.40
CA ARG A 270 6.60 4.55 16.96
C ARG A 270 7.68 4.33 15.89
N PRO A 271 7.50 4.89 14.68
CA PRO A 271 8.58 4.93 13.69
C PRO A 271 9.74 5.83 14.15
N ILE A 272 10.95 5.50 13.70
CA ILE A 272 12.14 6.33 13.89
C ILE A 272 12.02 7.63 13.08
N PRO A 273 12.64 8.74 13.54
CA PRO A 273 12.67 9.99 12.78
C PRO A 273 13.58 9.84 11.55
N MET A 274 13.10 10.27 10.38
CA MET A 274 13.85 10.25 9.11
C MET A 274 13.37 11.40 8.22
N GLY A 275 14.26 12.18 7.61
CA GLY A 275 13.82 13.35 6.83
C GLY A 275 13.02 14.36 7.67
N ASP A 276 12.01 14.99 7.10
CA ASP A 276 11.24 16.07 7.78
C ASP A 276 10.16 15.56 8.75
N GLY A 277 10.00 14.24 8.89
CA GLY A 277 9.02 13.63 9.79
C GLY A 277 9.69 12.87 10.94
N GLY A 278 9.03 12.88 12.11
CA GLY A 278 9.67 12.43 13.36
C GLY A 278 9.03 11.24 14.06
N GLY A 279 7.85 10.80 13.65
CA GLY A 279 7.07 9.74 14.33
C GLY A 279 6.64 10.06 15.76
N ARG A 280 6.99 11.26 16.27
CA ARG A 280 6.83 11.65 17.67
C ARG A 280 5.35 11.70 18.07
N VAL A 281 4.55 12.31 17.21
CA VAL A 281 3.10 12.44 17.41
C VAL A 281 2.43 11.20 16.86
N PHE A 282 1.44 10.68 17.61
CA PHE A 282 0.59 9.62 17.12
C PHE A 282 -0.33 10.15 16.03
N GLY A 283 -0.43 9.44 14.91
CA GLY A 283 -1.28 9.80 13.79
C GLY A 283 -1.68 8.58 12.97
N GLY A 284 -2.59 8.80 12.03
CA GLY A 284 -3.12 7.76 11.14
C GLY A 284 -2.09 7.18 10.18
N ASP A 285 -0.96 7.85 9.99
CA ASP A 285 0.21 7.39 9.24
C ASP A 285 0.80 6.10 9.82
N ARG A 286 0.73 5.88 11.15
CA ARG A 286 1.24 4.63 11.73
C ARG A 286 0.42 3.41 11.30
N ASP A 287 -0.90 3.56 11.18
CA ASP A 287 -1.77 2.51 10.64
C ASP A 287 -1.60 2.34 9.13
N LYS A 288 -1.25 3.41 8.40
CA LYS A 288 -0.84 3.28 6.99
C LYS A 288 0.41 2.41 6.86
N VAL A 289 1.42 2.61 7.71
CA VAL A 289 2.64 1.79 7.72
C VAL A 289 2.34 0.32 8.02
N LEU A 290 1.55 0.04 9.05
CA LEU A 290 1.13 -1.33 9.38
C LEU A 290 0.42 -2.00 8.20
N SER A 291 -0.49 -1.26 7.55
CA SER A 291 -1.28 -1.78 6.43
C SER A 291 -0.44 -1.97 5.18
N ALA A 292 0.50 -1.07 4.89
CA ALA A 292 1.46 -1.21 3.81
C ALA A 292 2.32 -2.47 3.99
N ARG A 293 2.80 -2.75 5.21
CA ARG A 293 3.52 -4.01 5.48
C ARG A 293 2.63 -5.22 5.26
N ARG A 294 1.36 -5.17 5.66
CA ARG A 294 0.42 -6.29 5.47
C ARG A 294 0.14 -6.57 4.00
N ILE A 295 -0.04 -5.54 3.17
CA ILE A 295 -0.20 -5.71 1.71
C ILE A 295 1.02 -6.44 1.12
N LEU A 296 2.23 -5.98 1.44
CA LEU A 296 3.46 -6.59 0.95
C LEU A 296 3.68 -8.01 1.50
N VAL A 297 3.33 -8.26 2.77
CA VAL A 297 3.37 -9.60 3.37
C VAL A 297 2.40 -10.55 2.65
N ASN A 298 1.20 -10.10 2.27
CA ASN A 298 0.27 -10.93 1.53
C ASN A 298 0.80 -11.26 0.13
N TYR A 299 1.40 -10.28 -0.55
CA TYR A 299 2.01 -10.46 -1.87
C TYR A 299 3.21 -11.43 -1.82
N PHE A 300 4.09 -11.28 -0.85
CA PHE A 300 5.27 -12.13 -0.64
C PHE A 300 5.05 -13.22 0.42
N ARG A 301 3.84 -13.77 0.52
CA ARG A 301 3.43 -14.68 1.63
C ARG A 301 4.32 -15.91 1.83
N ASP A 302 4.96 -16.37 0.76
CA ASP A 302 5.83 -17.55 0.76
C ASP A 302 7.31 -17.22 1.01
N ASP A 303 7.68 -15.92 1.08
CA ASP A 303 9.04 -15.50 1.43
C ASP A 303 9.26 -15.57 2.96
N PRO A 304 10.30 -16.28 3.44
CA PRO A 304 10.56 -16.40 4.86
C PRO A 304 10.78 -15.06 5.58
N ASN A 305 11.35 -14.04 4.93
CA ASN A 305 11.52 -12.73 5.57
C ASN A 305 10.17 -12.06 5.79
N HIS A 306 9.24 -12.18 4.84
CA HIS A 306 7.89 -11.64 4.97
C HIS A 306 7.04 -12.41 5.98
N GLN A 307 7.25 -13.71 6.13
CA GLN A 307 6.66 -14.49 7.23
C GLN A 307 7.15 -14.00 8.60
N THR A 308 8.43 -13.61 8.73
CA THR A 308 8.90 -12.93 9.96
C THR A 308 8.28 -11.55 10.14
N VAL A 309 8.14 -10.76 9.07
CA VAL A 309 7.43 -9.47 9.13
C VAL A 309 5.96 -9.68 9.53
N HIS A 310 5.33 -10.78 9.11
CA HIS A 310 3.98 -11.16 9.54
C HIS A 310 3.95 -11.38 11.06
N THR A 311 4.86 -12.20 11.61
CA THR A 311 5.02 -12.40 13.06
C THR A 311 5.18 -11.07 13.80
N PHE A 312 6.00 -10.16 13.27
CA PHE A 312 6.14 -8.81 13.83
C PHE A 312 4.83 -8.02 13.79
N ASN A 313 4.11 -8.02 12.66
CA ASN A 313 2.84 -7.33 12.53
C ASN A 313 1.76 -7.86 13.49
N GLU A 314 1.76 -9.15 13.79
CA GLU A 314 0.75 -9.77 14.67
C GLU A 314 0.88 -9.38 16.14
N THR A 315 1.97 -8.71 16.52
CA THR A 315 2.07 -8.03 17.83
C THR A 315 1.34 -6.67 17.86
N THR A 316 0.89 -6.16 16.71
CA THR A 316 -0.10 -5.08 16.57
C THR A 316 -1.24 -5.57 15.67
N PRO A 317 -2.13 -6.45 16.17
CA PRO A 317 -3.11 -7.15 15.32
C PRO A 317 -4.22 -6.23 14.80
N GLN A 318 -4.36 -5.03 15.35
CA GLN A 318 -5.42 -4.08 14.99
C GLN A 318 -4.84 -2.69 14.73
N SER A 319 -5.44 -1.98 13.78
CA SER A 319 -5.21 -0.56 13.57
C SER A 319 -5.56 0.23 14.82
N SER A 320 -4.69 1.16 15.20
CA SER A 320 -4.80 1.93 16.45
C SER A 320 -5.80 3.08 16.35
N VAL A 321 -5.99 3.65 15.16
CA VAL A 321 -7.07 4.59 14.88
C VAL A 321 -8.34 3.79 14.63
N GLY A 322 -9.30 3.87 15.55
CA GLY A 322 -10.50 3.02 15.53
C GLY A 322 -11.32 3.10 14.24
N THR A 323 -11.34 4.27 13.56
CA THR A 323 -12.05 4.46 12.29
C THR A 323 -11.37 3.77 11.11
N TYR A 324 -10.11 3.35 11.25
CA TYR A 324 -9.35 2.64 10.21
C TYR A 324 -9.52 1.11 10.24
N ALA A 325 -10.59 0.62 10.89
CA ALA A 325 -10.93 -0.80 10.93
C ALA A 325 -10.97 -1.46 9.53
N TYR A 326 -11.34 -0.72 8.49
CA TYR A 326 -11.35 -1.22 7.12
C TYR A 326 -9.96 -1.69 6.64
N LYS A 327 -8.87 -1.11 7.15
CA LYS A 327 -7.51 -1.54 6.80
C LYS A 327 -7.19 -2.93 7.33
N ASP A 328 -7.65 -3.25 8.55
CA ASP A 328 -7.53 -4.59 9.10
C ASP A 328 -8.40 -5.57 8.31
N PHE A 329 -9.61 -5.16 7.95
CA PHE A 329 -10.54 -5.98 7.17
C PHE A 329 -9.96 -6.33 5.80
N LEU A 330 -9.41 -5.36 5.07
CA LEU A 330 -8.88 -5.57 3.72
C LEU A 330 -7.52 -6.29 3.73
N TRP A 331 -6.63 -5.96 4.66
CA TRP A 331 -5.21 -6.29 4.49
C TRP A 331 -4.65 -7.27 5.51
N ARG A 332 -5.30 -7.52 6.66
CA ARG A 332 -4.81 -8.53 7.61
C ARG A 332 -5.29 -9.92 7.19
N ASP A 333 -4.41 -10.68 6.54
CA ASP A 333 -4.61 -12.10 6.26
C ASP A 333 -3.98 -12.97 7.36
N PRO A 334 -4.77 -13.59 8.26
CA PRO A 334 -4.25 -14.45 9.32
C PRO A 334 -3.78 -15.83 8.81
N THR A 335 -3.95 -16.13 7.52
CA THR A 335 -3.51 -17.40 6.92
C THR A 335 -2.04 -17.39 6.49
N VAL A 336 -1.37 -16.24 6.54
CA VAL A 336 0.06 -16.15 6.24
C VAL A 336 0.85 -16.87 7.34
N PRO A 337 1.77 -17.80 7.00
CA PRO A 337 2.59 -18.47 7.99
C PRO A 337 3.43 -17.46 8.81
N GLN A 338 3.56 -17.72 10.11
CA GLN A 338 4.44 -16.95 10.97
C GLN A 338 5.87 -17.48 10.89
N GLY A 339 6.83 -16.58 10.65
CA GLY A 339 8.26 -16.87 10.68
C GLY A 339 8.85 -16.71 12.10
N ASP A 340 10.02 -17.28 12.33
CA ASP A 340 10.74 -17.10 13.59
C ASP A 340 11.41 -15.71 13.64
N ILE A 341 10.86 -14.82 14.45
CA ILE A 341 11.41 -13.48 14.64
C ILE A 341 12.67 -13.48 15.52
N GLY A 342 12.84 -14.48 16.41
CA GLY A 342 13.98 -14.54 17.32
C GLY A 342 15.31 -14.83 16.61
N SER A 343 15.27 -15.62 15.53
CA SER A 343 16.45 -15.94 14.71
C SER A 343 16.64 -15.02 13.50
N PHE A 344 15.74 -14.05 13.29
CA PHE A 344 15.83 -13.15 12.15
C PHE A 344 17.03 -12.19 12.27
N LYS A 345 17.57 -11.80 11.12
CA LYS A 345 18.73 -10.90 11.06
C LYS A 345 18.52 -9.64 11.92
N LEU A 346 19.61 -9.19 12.53
CA LEU A 346 19.63 -8.06 13.46
C LEU A 346 20.08 -6.74 12.81
N SER A 347 20.37 -6.77 11.51
CA SER A 347 20.69 -5.59 10.72
C SER A 347 20.06 -5.66 9.33
N HIS A 348 19.83 -4.49 8.76
CA HIS A 348 19.32 -4.33 7.40
C HIS A 348 19.93 -3.09 6.76
N ILE A 349 20.21 -3.18 5.46
CA ILE A 349 20.77 -2.08 4.68
C ILE A 349 19.80 -1.76 3.56
N SER A 350 19.32 -0.52 3.53
CA SER A 350 18.66 0.03 2.35
C SER A 350 19.71 0.77 1.52
N THR A 351 20.27 0.07 0.54
CA THR A 351 21.41 0.57 -0.25
C THR A 351 21.07 1.80 -1.08
N GLY A 352 19.83 1.92 -1.56
CA GLY A 352 19.38 3.04 -2.38
C GLY A 352 19.54 4.39 -1.67
N PRO A 353 18.93 4.59 -0.48
CA PRO A 353 19.08 5.83 0.26
C PRO A 353 20.27 5.83 1.25
N GLY A 354 21.10 4.77 1.27
CA GLY A 354 22.28 4.68 2.15
C GLY A 354 21.95 4.50 3.63
N TYR A 355 20.90 3.74 3.95
CA TYR A 355 20.44 3.54 5.32
C TYR A 355 20.96 2.22 5.89
N VAL A 356 21.42 2.26 7.14
CA VAL A 356 21.80 1.10 7.94
C VAL A 356 20.96 1.09 9.21
N TYR A 357 20.21 0.01 9.39
CA TYR A 357 19.46 -0.28 10.60
C TYR A 357 20.15 -1.44 11.33
N ALA A 358 20.25 -1.34 12.65
CA ALA A 358 20.72 -2.43 13.48
C ALA A 358 19.97 -2.44 14.82
N ARG A 359 19.80 -3.63 15.39
CA ARG A 359 19.21 -3.81 16.72
C ARG A 359 19.88 -4.96 17.47
N SER A 360 19.86 -4.95 18.80
CA SER A 360 20.52 -6.00 19.61
C SER A 360 19.72 -7.31 19.71
N SER A 361 18.39 -7.24 19.62
CA SER A 361 17.45 -8.37 19.59
C SER A 361 16.10 -7.89 19.06
N TRP A 362 15.16 -8.79 18.75
CA TRP A 362 13.79 -8.43 18.35
C TRP A 362 12.84 -8.09 19.52
N GLU A 363 13.34 -8.16 20.75
CA GLU A 363 12.58 -7.84 21.96
C GLU A 363 12.34 -6.33 22.11
N GLU A 364 11.37 -5.97 22.94
CA GLU A 364 10.97 -4.58 23.20
C GLU A 364 12.04 -3.79 23.98
N GLY A 365 12.97 -4.47 24.68
CA GLY A 365 14.09 -3.86 25.41
C GLY A 365 15.37 -3.67 24.59
N ALA A 366 15.34 -3.92 23.27
CA ALA A 366 16.53 -3.90 22.44
C ALA A 366 17.15 -2.50 22.28
N THR A 367 18.48 -2.45 22.16
CA THR A 367 19.17 -1.28 21.62
C THR A 367 18.89 -1.18 20.12
N HIS A 368 18.56 0.01 19.64
CA HIS A 368 18.35 0.30 18.22
C HIS A 368 19.36 1.34 17.73
N PHE A 369 19.93 1.09 16.56
CA PHE A 369 20.89 1.95 15.89
C PHE A 369 20.41 2.21 14.46
N PHE A 370 20.41 3.49 14.09
CA PHE A 370 20.12 3.94 12.74
C PHE A 370 21.23 4.87 12.28
N PHE A 371 21.78 4.59 11.11
CA PHE A 371 22.79 5.40 10.45
C PHE A 371 22.39 5.66 9.01
N LYS A 372 22.67 6.88 8.55
CA LYS A 372 22.37 7.33 7.20
C LYS A 372 23.64 7.94 6.59
N TRP A 373 23.98 7.50 5.38
CA TRP A 373 25.04 8.08 4.55
C TRP A 373 24.45 8.48 3.20
N GLY A 374 24.10 9.77 3.08
CA GLY A 374 23.36 10.32 1.93
C GLY A 374 22.78 11.68 2.23
#